data_AF-A0A4R5QME2-F1
#
_entry.id   AF-A0A4R5QME2-F1
#
_cell.length_a   1.000
_cell.length_b   1.000
_cell.length_c   1.000
_cell.angle_alpha   90.00
_cell.angle_beta   90.00
_cell.angle_gamma   90.00
#
_symmetry.space_group_name_H-M   'P 1'
#
loop_
_entity.id
_entity.type
_entity.pdbx_description
1 polymer ?
#
loop_
_entity_poly.entity_id
_entity_poly.type
_entity_poly.pdbx_seq_one_letter_code
_entity_poly.pdbx_strand_id
1 'polypeptide(L)'
;MAAGPVLVEARERRSLFGRMVKRAFWWFQATMVLGGLGTCAAIGPFVTGPDPEVAAGAGMFGAMALGTIWVFWPLGTLVLGLLVLATRGRKRLIPLPGSGSG
;
A
#
# COMPACT_ATOMS: atom_id res chain seq x y z
N MET A 1 39.43 26.59 16.45
CA MET A 1 38.00 26.30 16.22
C MET A 1 37.88 24.80 16.05
N ALA A 2 37.41 24.08 17.07
CA ALA A 2 37.23 22.64 16.98
C ALA A 2 36.05 22.35 16.05
N ALA A 3 36.27 21.52 15.02
CA ALA A 3 35.21 21.03 14.16
C ALA A 3 34.23 20.20 15.01
N GLY A 4 32.97 20.63 15.07
CA GLY A 4 31.94 19.92 15.83
C GLY A 4 31.76 18.47 15.33
N PRO A 5 31.28 17.56 16.20
CA PRO A 5 31.15 16.15 15.87
C PRO A 5 30.25 15.93 14.65
N VAL A 6 30.72 15.14 13.68
CA VAL A 6 29.97 14.80 12.47
C VAL A 6 28.91 13.77 12.83
N LEU A 7 27.64 14.18 12.78
CA LEU A 7 26.49 13.32 13.04
C LEU A 7 26.08 12.58 11.76
N VAL A 8 25.99 11.25 11.81
CA VAL A 8 25.49 10.45 10.69
C VAL A 8 24.06 10.02 10.98
N GLU A 9 23.14 10.26 10.05
CA GLU A 9 21.81 9.66 10.09
C GLU A 9 21.93 8.15 9.84
N ALA A 10 22.04 7.38 10.91
CA ALA A 10 21.95 5.93 10.83
C ALA A 10 20.48 5.52 11.00
N ARG A 11 19.91 4.96 9.93
CA ARG A 11 18.52 4.48 9.96
C ARG A 11 18.48 3.11 10.61
N GLU A 12 17.86 3.00 11.78
CA GLU A 12 17.73 1.74 12.48
C GLU A 12 16.94 0.73 11.62
N ARG A 13 17.46 -0.50 11.53
CA ARG A 13 16.95 -1.54 10.63
C ARG A 13 15.47 -1.80 10.95
N ARG A 14 14.61 -1.75 9.94
CA ARG A 14 13.16 -1.90 10.12
C ARG A 14 12.84 -3.24 10.81
N SER A 15 12.05 -3.18 11.88
CA SER A 15 11.56 -4.36 12.62
C SER A 15 10.92 -5.40 11.69
N LEU A 16 11.02 -6.69 12.05
CA LEU A 16 10.36 -7.82 11.36
C LEU A 16 8.87 -7.55 11.15
N PHE A 17 8.20 -6.99 12.15
CA PHE A 17 6.79 -6.61 12.08
C PHE A 17 6.55 -5.54 11.00
N GLY A 18 7.41 -4.51 10.92
CA GLY A 18 7.32 -3.49 9.88
C GLY A 18 7.54 -4.04 8.46
N ARG A 19 8.34 -5.10 8.30
CA ARG A 19 8.45 -5.82 7.01
C ARG A 19 7.16 -6.56 6.66
N MET A 20 6.54 -7.24 7.64
CA MET A 20 5.28 -7.95 7.43
C MET A 20 4.15 -6.99 7.04
N VAL A 21 4.00 -5.87 7.74
CA VAL A 21 3.00 -4.83 7.44
C VAL A 21 3.22 -4.23 6.05
N LYS A 22 4.49 -3.97 5.66
CA LYS A 22 4.81 -3.53 4.29
C LYS A 22 4.40 -4.56 3.25
N ARG A 23 4.61 -5.85 3.52
CA ARG A 23 4.20 -6.94 2.61
C ARG A 23 2.69 -6.98 2.47
N ALA A 24 1.96 -6.89 3.60
CA ALA A 24 0.49 -6.85 3.61
C ALA A 24 -0.06 -5.65 2.83
N PHE A 25 0.53 -4.46 2.98
CA PHE A 25 0.15 -3.27 2.19
C PHE A 25 0.26 -3.54 0.68
N TRP A 26 1.38 -4.08 0.21
CA TRP A 26 1.55 -4.37 -1.21
C TRP A 26 0.62 -5.48 -1.72
N TRP A 27 0.39 -6.52 -0.92
CA TRP A 27 -0.60 -7.55 -1.24
C TRP A 27 -1.99 -6.96 -1.37
N PHE A 28 -2.41 -6.11 -0.44
CA PHE A 28 -3.70 -5.43 -0.50
C PHE A 28 -3.84 -4.60 -1.78
N GLN A 29 -2.83 -3.79 -2.14
CA GLN A 29 -2.86 -3.04 -3.39
C GLN A 29 -2.96 -3.93 -4.62
N ALA A 30 -2.19 -5.02 -4.66
CA ALA A 30 -2.26 -5.98 -5.75
C ALA A 30 -3.66 -6.62 -5.84
N THR A 31 -4.25 -7.04 -4.72
CA THR A 31 -5.60 -7.62 -4.68
C THR A 31 -6.67 -6.63 -5.13
N MET A 32 -6.57 -5.34 -4.78
CA MET A 32 -7.53 -4.34 -5.24
C MET A 32 -7.43 -4.09 -6.75
N VAL A 33 -6.21 -3.99 -7.29
CA VAL A 33 -5.97 -3.86 -8.74
C VAL A 33 -6.48 -5.09 -9.49
N LEU A 34 -6.11 -6.29 -9.02
CA LEU A 34 -6.54 -7.55 -9.63
C LEU A 34 -8.04 -7.75 -9.52
N GLY A 35 -8.66 -7.36 -8.40
CA GLY A 35 -10.11 -7.37 -8.22
C GLY A 35 -10.81 -6.46 -9.22
N GLY A 36 -10.29 -5.24 -9.43
CA GLY A 36 -10.84 -4.29 -10.40
C GLY A 36 -10.73 -4.80 -11.83
N LEU A 37 -9.53 -5.20 -12.26
CA LEU A 37 -9.30 -5.75 -13.60
C LEU A 37 -10.05 -7.06 -13.81
N GLY A 38 -10.08 -7.94 -12.81
CA GLY A 38 -10.80 -9.20 -12.83
C GLY A 38 -12.31 -9.00 -12.94
N THR A 39 -12.87 -8.00 -12.26
CA THR A 39 -14.29 -7.64 -12.40
C THR A 39 -14.59 -7.20 -13.83
N CYS A 40 -13.79 -6.30 -14.40
CA CYS A 40 -13.95 -5.86 -15.80
C CYS A 40 -13.84 -7.02 -16.79
N ALA A 41 -12.85 -7.90 -16.61
CA ALA A 41 -12.66 -9.07 -17.45
C ALA A 41 -13.82 -10.08 -17.33
N ALA A 42 -14.36 -10.25 -16.13
CA ALA A 42 -15.47 -11.17 -15.87
C ALA A 42 -16.79 -10.67 -16.45
N ILE A 43 -17.12 -9.37 -16.31
CA ILE A 43 -18.41 -8.82 -16.77
C ILE A 43 -18.42 -8.43 -18.24
N GLY A 44 -17.24 -8.12 -18.82
CA GLY A 44 -17.11 -7.58 -20.18
C GLY A 44 -17.92 -8.35 -21.23
N PRO A 45 -17.80 -9.68 -21.33
CA PRO A 45 -18.54 -10.48 -22.30
C PRO A 45 -20.07 -10.41 -22.14
N PHE A 46 -20.55 -10.23 -20.92
CA PHE A 46 -21.99 -10.20 -20.60
C PHE A 46 -22.61 -8.83 -20.85
N VAL A 47 -21.85 -7.75 -20.58
CA VAL A 47 -22.31 -6.37 -20.81
C VAL A 47 -22.36 -6.04 -22.30
N THR A 48 -21.50 -6.63 -23.12
CA THR A 48 -21.53 -6.46 -24.59
C THR A 48 -22.41 -7.51 -25.30
N GLY A 49 -23.13 -8.33 -24.53
CA GLY A 49 -24.00 -9.37 -25.06
C GLY A 49 -25.22 -8.79 -25.79
N PRO A 50 -25.83 -9.55 -26.72
CA PRO A 50 -27.04 -9.12 -27.43
C PRO A 50 -28.30 -9.16 -26.56
N ASP A 51 -28.26 -9.85 -25.41
CA ASP A 51 -29.37 -9.97 -24.48
C ASP A 51 -29.39 -8.79 -23.48
N PRO A 52 -30.40 -7.91 -23.53
CA PRO A 52 -30.46 -6.72 -22.69
C PRO A 52 -30.66 -7.04 -21.20
N GLU A 53 -31.31 -8.14 -20.84
CA GLU A 53 -31.56 -8.51 -19.45
C GLU A 53 -30.25 -8.97 -18.79
N VAL A 54 -29.49 -9.81 -19.50
CA VAL A 54 -28.17 -10.26 -19.07
C VAL A 54 -27.18 -9.10 -18.97
N ALA A 55 -27.18 -8.21 -19.96
CA ALA A 55 -26.31 -7.03 -19.96
C ALA A 55 -26.62 -6.09 -18.77
N ALA A 56 -27.90 -5.85 -18.47
CA ALA A 56 -28.31 -5.05 -17.33
C ALA A 56 -27.88 -5.68 -16.00
N GLY A 57 -28.09 -6.99 -15.82
CA GLY A 57 -27.68 -7.72 -14.63
C GLY A 57 -26.15 -7.70 -14.42
N ALA A 58 -25.39 -7.97 -15.48
CA ALA A 58 -23.93 -7.92 -15.44
C ALA A 58 -23.39 -6.51 -15.17
N GLY A 59 -24.03 -5.48 -15.73
CA GLY A 59 -23.70 -4.09 -15.48
C GLY A 59 -23.93 -3.69 -14.01
N MET A 60 -25.06 -4.08 -13.43
CA MET A 60 -25.38 -3.79 -12.02
C MET A 60 -24.41 -4.52 -11.07
N PHE A 61 -24.12 -5.79 -11.33
CA PHE A 61 -23.14 -6.55 -10.57
C PHE A 61 -21.74 -5.91 -10.67
N GLY A 62 -21.32 -5.55 -11.88
CA GLY A 62 -20.05 -4.87 -12.13
C GLY A 62 -19.95 -3.54 -11.38
N ALA A 63 -21.02 -2.73 -11.40
CA ALA A 63 -21.08 -1.47 -10.68
C ALA A 63 -20.98 -1.66 -9.16
N MET A 64 -21.66 -2.66 -8.59
CA MET A 64 -21.57 -2.98 -7.16
C MET A 64 -20.17 -3.47 -6.76
N ALA A 65 -19.59 -4.38 -7.55
CA ALA A 65 -18.26 -4.93 -7.30
C ALA A 65 -17.18 -3.84 -7.39
N LEU A 66 -17.18 -3.05 -8.46
CA LEU A 66 -16.26 -1.93 -8.61
C LEU A 66 -16.50 -0.84 -7.57
N GLY A 67 -17.76 -0.51 -7.27
CA GLY A 67 -18.11 0.45 -6.23
C GLY A 67 -17.58 0.03 -4.85
N THR A 68 -17.72 -1.25 -4.52
CA THR A 68 -17.14 -1.84 -3.30
C THR A 68 -15.63 -1.68 -3.27
N ILE A 69 -14.94 -2.06 -4.34
CA ILE A 69 -13.48 -1.88 -4.45
C ILE A 69 -13.11 -0.42 -4.27
N TRP A 70 -13.78 0.51 -4.95
CA TRP A 70 -13.50 1.95 -4.86
C TRP A 70 -13.73 2.56 -3.47
N VAL A 71 -14.61 2.00 -2.66
CA VAL A 71 -14.83 2.44 -1.27
C VAL A 71 -13.79 1.82 -0.32
N PHE A 72 -13.59 0.50 -0.40
CA PHE A 72 -12.69 -0.21 0.51
C PHE A 72 -11.22 0.03 0.22
N TRP A 73 -10.86 0.29 -1.04
CA TRP A 73 -9.48 0.49 -1.46
C TRP A 73 -8.82 1.72 -0.82
N PRO A 74 -9.37 2.95 -0.89
CA PRO A 74 -8.77 4.11 -0.24
C PRO A 74 -8.77 3.95 1.28
N LEU A 75 -9.83 3.40 1.87
CA LEU A 75 -9.92 3.18 3.31
C LEU A 75 -8.85 2.19 3.81
N GLY A 76 -8.73 1.04 3.16
CA GLY A 76 -7.71 0.04 3.48
C GLY A 76 -6.29 0.55 3.21
N THR A 77 -6.10 1.33 2.13
CA THR A 77 -4.82 2.00 1.83
C THR A 77 -4.44 2.97 2.94
N LEU A 78 -5.39 3.74 3.46
CA LEU A 78 -5.16 4.68 4.54
C LEU A 78 -4.75 3.96 5.83
N VAL A 79 -5.51 2.94 6.24
CA VAL A 79 -5.22 2.18 7.46
C VAL A 79 -3.87 1.47 7.37
N LEU A 80 -3.63 0.71 6.29
CA LEU A 80 -2.36 -0.01 6.11
C LEU A 80 -1.20 0.95 5.85
N GLY A 81 -1.44 2.07 5.16
CA GLY A 81 -0.44 3.12 4.92
C GLY A 81 0.02 3.78 6.22
N LEU A 82 -0.91 4.11 7.12
CA LEU A 82 -0.59 4.61 8.45
C LEU A 82 0.19 3.58 9.27
N LEU A 83 -0.20 2.30 9.24
CA LEU A 83 0.56 1.23 9.91
C LEU A 83 1.96 1.06 9.31
N VAL A 84 2.11 1.18 8.00
CA VAL A 84 3.42 1.16 7.33
C VAL A 84 4.28 2.33 7.80
N LEU A 85 3.71 3.53 7.96
CA LEU A 85 4.42 4.71 8.44
C LEU A 85 4.80 4.58 9.92
N ALA A 86 3.86 4.18 10.78
CA ALA A 86 4.10 3.97 12.21
C ALA A 86 5.17 2.90 12.48
N THR A 87 5.27 1.90 11.59
CA THR A 87 6.30 0.85 11.67
C THR A 87 7.59 1.17 10.89
N ARG A 88 7.76 2.40 10.37
CA ARG A 88 9.07 2.84 9.87
C ARG A 88 9.97 3.14 11.08
N GLY A 89 11.12 2.47 11.13
CA GLY A 89 12.13 2.70 12.17
C GLY A 89 12.49 4.18 12.27
N ARG A 90 12.63 4.69 13.50
CA ARG A 90 13.03 6.08 13.76
C ARG A 90 14.43 6.31 13.17
N LYS A 91 14.66 7.49 12.61
CA LYS A 91 16.01 7.94 12.28
C LYS A 91 16.75 8.17 13.60
N ARG A 92 17.86 7.49 13.84
CA ARG A 92 18.76 7.80 14.94
C ARG A 92 19.98 8.53 14.38
N LEU A 93 20.31 9.66 14.98
CA LEU A 93 21.59 10.32 14.74
C LEU A 93 22.62 9.55 15.56
N ILE A 94 23.56 8.89 14.89
CA ILE A 94 24.68 8.20 15.54
C ILE A 94 25.93 9.06 15.29
N PRO A 95 26.68 9.43 16.35
CA PRO A 95 27.95 10.11 16.17
C PRO A 95 28.96 9.18 15.49
N LEU A 96 29.73 9.70 14.53
CA LEU A 96 30.80 8.93 13.87
C LEU A 96 31.83 8.43 14.89
N PRO A 97 32.23 7.15 14.86
CA PRO A 97 33.36 6.68 15.66
C PRO A 97 34.62 7.46 15.25
N GLY A 98 35.18 8.24 16.17
CA GLY A 98 36.40 9.03 15.96
C GLY A 98 36.24 10.55 15.98
N SER A 99 35.02 11.11 16.12
CA SER A 99 34.81 12.56 16.18
C SER A 99 34.92 13.17 17.59
N GLY A 100 35.59 12.48 18.54
CA GLY A 100 35.57 12.84 19.96
C GLY A 100 36.77 12.36 20.78
N SER A 101 37.97 12.32 20.18
CA SER A 101 39.22 12.13 20.93
C SER A 101 40.21 13.23 20.57
N GLY A 102 40.13 14.33 21.30
CA GLY A 102 41.10 15.42 21.36
C GLY A 102 41.11 15.98 22.77
#